data_AF-A0A3B8QU64-F1
#
_entry.id   AF-A0A3B8QU64-F1
#
_cell.length_a   1.000
_cell.length_b   1.000
_cell.length_c   1.000
_cell.angle_alpha   90.00
_cell.angle_beta   90.00
_cell.angle_gamma   90.00
#
_symmetry.space_group_name_H-M   'P 1'
#
loop_
_entity.id
_entity.type
_entity.pdbx_description
1 polymer ?
#
loop_
_entity_poly.entity_id
_entity_poly.type
_entity_poly.pdbx_seq_one_letter_code
_entity_poly.pdbx_strand_id
1 'polypeptide(L)'
;AVLVLVAALLFALRQILSRKLSGTDKTITTVAYTALAASALLTFPLPFVWRTPELGFEIILLVSMTILAGVAEIMVIKSLELAQAVVLAPVHYSLLIWATFYGWMVFDQLPDFWTWTGAAIIVGTGVYTLHRERLIMKRKNALP
;
A
#
# COMPACT_ATOMS: atom_id res chain seq x y z
N ALA A 1 0.90 -18.89 -5.26
CA ALA A 1 2.25 -18.51 -4.78
C ALA A 1 2.99 -17.59 -5.76
N VAL A 2 3.19 -17.98 -7.03
CA VAL A 2 3.94 -17.19 -8.03
C VAL A 2 3.38 -15.77 -8.24
N LEU A 3 2.05 -15.62 -8.33
CA LEU A 3 1.40 -14.30 -8.48
C LEU A 3 1.72 -13.33 -7.32
N VAL A 4 1.83 -13.84 -6.09
CA VAL A 4 2.14 -13.03 -4.91
C VAL A 4 3.59 -12.53 -4.96
N LEU A 5 4.52 -13.37 -5.43
CA LEU A 5 5.92 -12.97 -5.63
C LEU A 5 6.05 -11.91 -6.72
N VAL A 6 5.34 -12.08 -7.84
CA VAL A 6 5.33 -11.10 -8.93
C VAL A 6 4.74 -9.78 -8.46
N ALA A 7 3.62 -9.80 -7.72
CA ALA A 7 3.00 -8.60 -7.16
C ALA A 7 3.94 -7.89 -6.19
N ALA A 8 4.61 -8.62 -5.30
CA ALA A 8 5.58 -8.05 -4.36
C ALA A 8 6.78 -7.40 -5.08
N LEU A 9 7.28 -8.04 -6.14
CA LEU A 9 8.39 -7.52 -6.94
C LEU A 9 8.00 -6.25 -7.70
N LEU A 10 6.83 -6.24 -8.35
CA LEU A 10 6.30 -5.05 -9.02
C LEU A 10 6.03 -3.91 -8.03
N PHE A 11 5.53 -4.22 -6.84
CA PHE A 11 5.30 -3.23 -5.79
C PHE A 11 6.60 -2.60 -5.30
N ALA A 12 7.65 -3.42 -5.06
CA ALA A 12 8.97 -2.93 -4.70
C ALA A 12 9.57 -2.05 -5.82
N LEU A 13 9.46 -2.49 -7.08
CA LEU A 13 9.93 -1.72 -8.24
C LEU A 13 9.21 -0.37 -8.35
N ARG A 14 7.89 -0.35 -8.15
CA ARG A 14 7.07 0.86 -8.13
C ARG A 14 7.54 1.84 -7.06
N GLN A 15 7.81 1.37 -5.84
CA GLN A 15 8.31 2.23 -4.76
C GLN A 15 9.67 2.85 -5.11
N ILE A 16 10.58 2.08 -5.70
CA ILE A 16 11.91 2.56 -6.10
C ILE A 16 11.80 3.59 -7.24
N LEU A 17 10.99 3.31 -8.26
CA LEU A 17 10.76 4.22 -9.39
C LEU A 17 10.08 5.51 -8.96
N SER A 18 9.01 5.40 -8.16
CA SER A 18 8.27 6.56 -7.63
C SER A 18 9.19 7.48 -6.83
N ARG A 19 10.14 6.92 -6.06
CA ARG A 19 11.16 7.71 -5.36
C ARG A 19 12.18 8.35 -6.30
N LYS A 20 12.60 7.67 -7.38
CA LYS A 20 13.50 8.29 -8.37
C LYS A 20 12.84 9.48 -9.06
N LEU A 21 11.53 9.42 -9.31
CA LEU A 21 10.76 10.51 -9.92
C LEU A 21 10.41 11.62 -8.91
N SER A 22 10.19 11.30 -7.63
CA SER A 22 9.80 12.29 -6.61
C SER A 22 10.85 13.38 -6.36
N GLY A 23 12.10 13.18 -6.79
CA GLY A 23 13.15 14.19 -6.72
C GLY A 23 13.17 15.20 -7.88
N THR A 24 12.37 15.00 -8.94
CA THR A 24 12.44 15.80 -10.17
C THR A 24 11.07 16.29 -10.64
N ASP A 25 9.99 15.54 -10.35
CA ASP A 25 8.63 15.85 -10.77
C ASP A 25 7.72 16.27 -9.60
N LYS A 26 6.73 17.13 -9.89
CA LYS A 26 5.69 17.50 -8.91
C LYS A 26 4.86 16.25 -8.53
N THR A 27 4.44 16.15 -7.26
CA THR A 27 3.60 15.05 -6.76
C THR A 27 2.39 14.77 -7.68
N ILE A 28 1.73 15.83 -8.16
CA ILE A 28 0.53 15.74 -9.00
C ILE A 28 0.81 15.09 -10.36
N THR A 29 1.95 15.37 -10.99
CA THR A 29 2.30 14.74 -12.27
C THR A 29 2.60 13.27 -12.08
N THR A 30 3.31 12.90 -11.01
CA THR A 30 3.58 11.49 -10.70
C THR A 30 2.29 10.69 -10.44
N VAL A 31 1.33 11.25 -9.68
CA VAL A 31 0.00 10.65 -9.47
C VAL A 31 -0.75 10.52 -10.80
N ALA A 32 -0.74 11.56 -11.63
CA ALA A 32 -1.45 11.54 -12.92
C ALA A 32 -0.87 10.48 -13.88
N TYR A 33 0.45 10.40 -14.02
CA TYR A 33 1.09 9.41 -14.89
C TYR A 33 0.89 7.98 -14.39
N THR A 34 0.97 7.75 -13.07
CA THR A 34 0.72 6.43 -12.50
C THR A 34 -0.74 5.99 -12.67
N ALA A 35 -1.70 6.91 -12.47
CA ALA A 35 -3.11 6.65 -12.70
C ALA A 35 -3.40 6.37 -14.18
N LEU A 36 -2.83 7.14 -15.11
CA LEU A 36 -2.97 6.94 -16.56
C LEU A 36 -2.38 5.60 -17.00
N ALA A 37 -1.16 5.28 -16.56
CA ALA A 37 -0.51 4.02 -16.88
C ALA A 37 -1.31 2.82 -16.33
N ALA A 38 -1.78 2.91 -15.09
CA ALA A 38 -2.62 1.87 -14.49
C ALA A 38 -3.95 1.71 -15.26
N SER A 39 -4.60 2.81 -15.63
CA SER A 39 -5.85 2.80 -16.39
C SER A 39 -5.66 2.18 -17.78
N ALA A 40 -4.59 2.53 -18.49
CA ALA A 40 -4.25 1.96 -19.78
C ALA A 40 -3.95 0.45 -19.69
N LEU A 41 -3.16 0.04 -18.69
CA LEU A 41 -2.85 -1.37 -18.44
C LEU A 41 -4.10 -2.19 -18.11
N LEU A 42 -4.99 -1.65 -17.27
CA LEU A 42 -6.24 -2.32 -16.86
C LEU A 42 -7.32 -2.32 -17.95
N THR A 43 -7.22 -1.44 -18.95
CA THR A 43 -8.13 -1.45 -20.11
C THR A 43 -7.93 -2.69 -20.98
N PHE A 44 -6.72 -3.25 -21.05
CA PHE A 44 -6.42 -4.43 -21.87
C PHE A 44 -7.10 -5.73 -21.41
N PRO A 45 -7.10 -6.11 -20.11
CA PRO A 45 -7.83 -7.28 -19.62
C PRO A 45 -9.35 -7.05 -19.52
N LEU A 46 -9.80 -5.79 -19.50
CA LEU A 46 -11.19 -5.39 -19.31
C LEU A 46 -12.20 -6.20 -20.16
N PRO A 47 -12.05 -6.36 -21.49
CA PRO A 47 -13.00 -7.12 -22.30
C PRO A 47 -13.07 -8.62 -21.96
N PHE A 48 -12.05 -9.19 -21.33
CA PHE A 48 -12.01 -10.63 -21.01
C PHE A 48 -12.67 -10.96 -19.66
N VAL A 49 -12.76 -10.01 -18.75
CA VAL A 49 -13.26 -10.22 -17.37
C VAL A 49 -14.44 -9.32 -17.00
N TRP A 50 -14.97 -8.57 -17.97
CA TRP A 50 -16.03 -7.59 -17.73
C TRP A 50 -17.28 -8.21 -17.08
N ARG A 51 -17.70 -7.62 -15.96
CA ARG A 51 -18.97 -7.87 -15.30
C ARG A 51 -19.69 -6.53 -15.23
N THR A 52 -20.88 -6.43 -15.80
CA THR A 52 -21.69 -5.22 -15.71
C THR A 52 -22.14 -5.03 -14.27
N PRO A 53 -21.75 -3.92 -13.60
CA PRO A 53 -22.20 -3.65 -12.24
C PRO A 53 -23.71 -3.39 -12.23
N GLU A 54 -24.39 -3.86 -11.19
CA GLU A 54 -25.81 -3.57 -10.99
C GLU A 54 -26.00 -2.08 -10.63
N LEU A 55 -27.01 -1.46 -11.24
CA LEU A 55 -27.37 -0.07 -10.98
C LEU A 55 -27.94 0.06 -9.56
N GLY A 56 -27.11 0.58 -8.64
CA GLY A 56 -27.50 0.79 -7.24
C GLY A 56 -26.30 0.87 -6.29
N PHE A 57 -26.28 -0.02 -5.31
CA PHE A 57 -25.26 -0.06 -4.24
C PHE A 57 -23.84 -0.31 -4.77
N GLU A 58 -23.68 -1.13 -5.81
CA GLU A 58 -22.36 -1.45 -6.38
C GLU A 58 -21.67 -0.23 -6.99
N ILE A 59 -22.42 0.65 -7.68
CA ILE A 59 -21.88 1.88 -8.25
C ILE A 59 -21.42 2.83 -7.13
N ILE A 60 -22.18 2.94 -6.04
CA ILE A 60 -21.80 3.78 -4.89
C ILE A 60 -20.52 3.24 -4.25
N LEU A 61 -20.41 1.92 -4.08
CA LEU A 61 -19.19 1.28 -3.60
C LEU A 61 -18.00 1.57 -4.52
N LEU A 62 -18.15 1.36 -5.84
CA LEU A 62 -17.09 1.61 -6.81
C LEU A 62 -16.59 3.06 -6.78
N VAL A 63 -17.52 4.02 -6.76
CA VAL A 63 -17.17 5.45 -6.69
C VAL A 63 -16.46 5.77 -5.37
N SER A 64 -17.01 5.32 -4.24
CA SER A 64 -16.41 5.57 -2.92
C SER A 64 -15.01 4.95 -2.79
N MET A 65 -14.82 3.70 -3.25
CA MET A 65 -13.53 3.02 -3.27
C MET A 65 -12.53 3.76 -4.14
N THR A 66 -12.94 4.24 -5.31
CA THR A 66 -12.04 4.96 -6.22
C THR A 66 -11.59 6.30 -5.63
N ILE A 67 -12.51 7.04 -4.99
CA ILE A 67 -12.18 8.31 -4.32
C ILE A 67 -11.20 8.05 -3.16
N LEU A 68 -11.50 7.08 -2.28
CA LEU A 68 -10.65 6.72 -1.16
C LEU A 68 -9.26 6.25 -1.62
N ALA A 69 -9.20 5.40 -2.65
CA ALA A 69 -7.96 4.91 -3.22
C ALA A 69 -7.14 6.05 -3.85
N GLY A 70 -7.78 6.98 -4.57
CA GLY A 70 -7.12 8.14 -5.15
C GLY A 70 -6.52 9.06 -4.09
N VAL A 71 -7.26 9.34 -3.01
CA VAL A 71 -6.74 10.13 -1.88
C VAL A 71 -5.58 9.41 -1.20
N ALA A 72 -5.71 8.10 -0.96
CA ALA A 72 -4.64 7.29 -0.37
C ALA A 72 -3.36 7.32 -1.22
N GLU A 73 -3.49 7.19 -2.54
CA GLU A 73 -2.34 7.21 -3.47
C GLU A 73 -1.61 8.56 -3.43
N ILE A 74 -2.34 9.68 -3.36
CA ILE A 74 -1.74 11.01 -3.19
C ILE A 74 -0.97 11.09 -1.86
N MET A 75 -1.53 10.58 -0.77
CA MET A 75 -0.87 10.57 0.54
C MET A 75 0.40 9.70 0.51
N VAL A 76 0.36 8.54 -0.16
CA VAL A 76 1.52 7.65 -0.30
C VAL A 76 2.63 8.36 -1.07
N ILE A 77 2.33 8.93 -2.24
CA ILE A 77 3.35 9.62 -3.04
C ILE A 77 3.94 10.82 -2.28
N LYS A 78 3.11 11.60 -1.56
CA LYS A 78 3.61 12.68 -0.68
C LYS A 78 4.47 12.16 0.46
N SER A 79 4.13 11.04 1.06
CA SER A 79 4.94 10.47 2.16
C SER A 79 6.31 9.99 1.69
N LEU A 80 6.42 9.49 0.45
CA LEU A 80 7.70 9.14 -0.18
C LEU A 80 8.56 10.36 -0.53
N GLU A 81 7.94 11.51 -0.77
CA GLU A 81 8.62 12.79 -0.99
C GLU A 81 9.20 13.35 0.33
N LEU A 82 8.47 13.17 1.44
CA LEU A 82 8.82 13.73 2.75
C LEU A 82 9.72 12.81 3.61
N ALA A 83 9.61 11.49 3.46
CA ALA A 83 10.29 10.52 4.31
C ALA A 83 10.91 9.36 3.49
N GLN A 84 12.00 8.80 4.00
CA GLN A 84 12.68 7.68 3.34
C GLN A 84 11.80 6.41 3.37
N ALA A 85 11.84 5.62 2.29
CA ALA A 85 11.07 4.36 2.18
C ALA A 85 11.27 3.41 3.38
N VAL A 86 12.44 3.45 4.03
CA VAL A 86 12.74 2.66 5.24
C VAL A 86 11.84 3.06 6.42
N VAL A 87 11.53 4.36 6.55
CA VAL A 87 10.65 4.91 7.59
C VAL A 87 9.17 4.63 7.29
N LEU A 88 8.82 4.45 6.02
CA LEU A 88 7.47 4.04 5.61
C LEU A 88 7.22 2.54 5.81
N ALA A 89 8.26 1.70 5.78
CA ALA A 89 8.09 0.25 5.91
C ALA A 89 7.28 -0.18 7.16
N PRO A 90 7.52 0.38 8.36
CA PRO A 90 6.68 0.14 9.55
C PRO A 90 5.20 0.46 9.35
N VAL A 91 4.89 1.55 8.66
CA VAL A 91 3.50 1.95 8.37
C VAL A 91 2.84 0.93 7.45
N HIS A 92 3.55 0.46 6.43
CA HIS A 92 3.05 -0.59 5.54
C HIS A 92 2.78 -1.91 6.26
N TYR A 93 3.57 -2.27 7.29
CA TYR A 93 3.29 -3.46 8.09
C TYR A 93 2.03 -3.31 8.95
N SER A 94 1.72 -2.10 9.41
CA SER A 94 0.49 -1.84 10.17
C SER A 94 -0.79 -2.08 9.34
N LEU A 95 -0.70 -2.02 8.01
CA LEU A 95 -1.83 -2.32 7.12
C LEU A 95 -2.39 -3.72 7.34
N LEU A 96 -1.58 -4.69 7.80
CA LEU A 96 -2.08 -6.04 8.09
C LEU A 96 -3.04 -6.07 9.27
N ILE A 97 -2.80 -5.24 10.28
CA ILE A 97 -3.69 -5.11 11.44
C ILE A 97 -5.03 -4.55 10.96
N TRP A 98 -4.99 -3.47 10.18
CA TRP A 98 -6.19 -2.85 9.62
C TRP A 98 -6.92 -3.77 8.64
N ALA A 99 -6.21 -4.47 7.75
CA ALA A 99 -6.80 -5.42 6.82
C ALA A 99 -7.51 -6.57 7.54
N THR A 100 -6.92 -7.08 8.62
CA THR A 100 -7.55 -8.10 9.48
C THR A 100 -8.80 -7.56 10.17
N PHE A 101 -8.71 -6.35 10.72
CA PHE A 101 -9.84 -5.69 11.39
C PHE A 101 -11.01 -5.42 10.44
N TYR A 102 -10.75 -4.83 9.27
CA TYR A 102 -11.79 -4.58 8.26
C TYR A 102 -12.31 -5.88 7.63
N GLY A 103 -11.46 -6.90 7.47
CA GLY A 103 -11.86 -8.21 6.99
C GLY A 103 -12.90 -8.86 7.90
N TRP A 104 -12.66 -8.83 9.21
CA TRP A 104 -13.62 -9.29 10.20
C TRP A 104 -14.88 -8.43 10.22
N MET A 105 -14.75 -7.10 10.25
CA MET A 105 -15.90 -6.20 10.39
C MET A 105 -16.86 -6.25 9.19
N VAL A 106 -16.35 -6.42 7.97
CA VAL A 106 -17.16 -6.34 6.73
C VAL A 106 -17.61 -7.71 6.26
N PHE A 107 -16.79 -8.76 6.42
CA PHE A 107 -17.05 -10.09 5.87
C PHE A 107 -17.31 -11.15 6.94
N ASP A 108 -17.24 -10.81 8.22
CA ASP A 108 -17.31 -11.73 9.38
C ASP A 108 -16.39 -12.96 9.25
N GLN A 109 -15.30 -12.78 8.49
CA GLN A 109 -14.29 -13.81 8.25
C GLN A 109 -13.13 -13.60 9.20
N LEU A 110 -13.06 -14.42 10.24
CA LEU A 110 -11.90 -14.48 11.11
C LEU A 110 -10.77 -15.25 10.41
N PRO A 111 -9.51 -14.78 10.52
CA PRO A 111 -8.38 -15.50 9.96
C PRO A 111 -8.18 -16.86 10.64
N ASP A 112 -7.80 -17.88 9.87
CA ASP A 112 -7.38 -19.18 10.38
C ASP A 112 -6.13 -19.09 11.27
N PHE A 113 -5.88 -20.14 12.06
CA PHE A 113 -4.72 -20.23 12.97
C PHE A 113 -3.37 -19.95 12.28
N TRP A 114 -3.21 -20.40 11.04
CA TRP A 114 -2.01 -20.13 10.23
C TRP A 114 -1.87 -18.64 9.86
N THR A 115 -2.98 -17.96 9.58
CA THR A 115 -2.98 -16.53 9.28
C THR A 115 -2.69 -15.70 10.52
N TRP A 116 -3.19 -16.09 11.69
CA TRP A 116 -2.81 -15.50 12.97
C TRP A 116 -1.33 -15.65 13.27
N THR A 117 -0.75 -16.82 13.00
CA THR A 117 0.68 -17.07 13.19
C THR A 117 1.52 -16.18 12.28
N GLY A 118 1.16 -16.09 10.99
CA GLY A 118 1.81 -15.18 10.05
C GLY A 118 1.67 -13.71 10.45
N ALA A 119 0.48 -13.29 10.87
CA ALA A 119 0.22 -11.94 11.35
C ALA A 119 1.07 -11.59 12.58
N ALA A 120 1.21 -12.52 13.54
CA ALA A 120 2.03 -12.32 14.74
C ALA A 120 3.52 -12.10 14.38
N ILE A 121 4.06 -12.85 13.41
CA ILE A 121 5.44 -12.68 12.92
C ILE A 121 5.61 -11.30 12.27
N ILE A 122 4.63 -10.84 11.48
CA ILE A 122 4.72 -9.55 10.80
C ILE A 122 4.57 -8.39 11.79
N VAL A 123 3.67 -8.50 12.77
CA VAL A 123 3.55 -7.50 13.85
C VAL A 123 4.82 -7.47 14.69
N GLY A 124 5.39 -8.63 15.03
CA GLY A 124 6.65 -8.72 15.78
C GLY A 124 7.83 -8.07 15.06
N THR A 125 7.95 -8.30 13.76
CA THR A 125 8.97 -7.63 12.92
C THR A 125 8.73 -6.13 12.76
N GLY A 126 7.47 -5.69 12.67
CA GLY A 126 7.10 -4.27 12.68
C GLY A 126 7.51 -3.57 13.97
N VAL A 127 7.21 -4.17 15.13
CA VAL A 127 7.61 -3.65 16.46
C VAL A 127 9.12 -3.62 16.61
N TYR A 128 9.83 -4.67 16.17
CA TYR A 128 11.29 -4.71 16.18
C TYR A 128 11.91 -3.60 15.32
N THR A 129 11.37 -3.36 14.12
CA THR A 129 11.86 -2.31 13.21
C THR A 129 11.68 -0.93 13.82
N LEU A 130 10.52 -0.65 14.42
CA LEU A 130 10.24 0.58 15.17
C LEU A 130 11.21 0.78 16.34
N HIS A 131 11.50 -0.28 17.10
CA HIS A 131 12.47 -0.23 18.18
C HIS A 131 13.90 0.05 17.67
N ARG A 132 14.29 -0.61 16.56
CA ARG A 132 15.58 -0.41 15.90
C ARG A 132 15.76 1.02 15.38
N GLU A 133 14.74 1.60 14.74
CA GLU A 133 14.80 3.00 14.28
C GLU A 133 14.91 3.99 15.43
N ARG A 134 14.18 3.78 16.54
CA ARG A 134 14.32 4.61 17.75
C ARG A 134 15.74 4.57 18.32
N LEU A 135 16.39 3.41 18.31
CA LEU A 135 17.78 3.27 18.76
C LEU A 135 18.77 3.99 17.82
N ILE A 136 18.58 3.89 16.50
CA ILE A 136 19.42 4.57 15.51
C ILE A 136 19.28 6.11 15.63
N MET A 137 18.06 6.62 15.79
CA MET A 137 17.80 8.04 15.98
C MET A 137 18.41 8.57 17.29
N LYS A 138 18.31 7.81 18.39
CA LYS A 138 19.00 8.15 19.66
C LYS A 138 20.52 8.21 19.50
N ARG A 139 21.11 7.30 18.71
CA ARG A 139 22.56 7.28 18.46
C ARG A 139 23.02 8.44 17.58
N LYS A 140 22.19 8.88 16.61
CA LYS A 140 22.48 10.04 15.75
C LYS A 140 22.39 11.38 16.50
N ASN A 141 21.48 11.50 17.47
CA ASN A 141 21.40 12.67 18.37
C ASN A 141 22.46 12.68 19.49
N ALA A 142 23.21 11.57 19.68
CA ALA A 142 24.24 11.45 20.71
C ALA A 142 25.67 11.69 20.17
N LEU A 143 25.83 11.94 18.87
CA LEU A 143 27.09 12.38 18.26
C LEU A 143 26.99 13.89 17.98
N PRO A 144 27.97 14.70 18.44
CA PRO A 144 27.98 16.16 18.28
C PRO A 144 28.15 16.59 16.81
#